data_AF-A0A4U2GNV0-F1
#
_entry.id   AF-A0A4U2GNV0-F1
#
_cell.length_a   1.000
_cell.length_b   1.000
_cell.length_c   1.000
_cell.angle_alpha   90.00
_cell.angle_beta   90.00
_cell.angle_gamma   90.00
#
_symmetry.space_group_name_H-M   'P 1'
#
loop_
_entity.id
_entity.type
_entity.pdbx_description
1 polymer ?
#
loop_
_entity_poly.entity_id
_entity_poly.type
_entity_poly.pdbx_seq_one_letter_code
_entity_poly.pdbx_strand_id
1 'polypeptide(L)'
;MIINDINLSHVQQNSRHEYYLNEVLEAIHVQREEAYQAAFLESQQLQHWLSLEEVNRLTSAFDKQKEKQAQQEQRQKSAQERHQNKLLSVQFGERTMTLFTFDQAMNQMMSVSEFKQFIESIRHLLGVYDLEQTQAVLYQIALNKSNQIRVFNHV
;
A
#
# COMPACT_ATOMS: atom_id res chain seq x y z
N MET A 1 -36.39 -11.83 -5.36
CA MET A 1 -35.51 -11.18 -4.37
C MET A 1 -34.20 -10.82 -5.04
N ILE A 2 -33.64 -9.64 -4.75
CA ILE A 2 -32.34 -9.18 -5.26
C ILE A 2 -31.39 -9.06 -4.07
N ILE A 3 -30.18 -9.61 -4.18
CA ILE A 3 -29.13 -9.57 -3.15
C ILE A 3 -27.82 -9.18 -3.83
N ASN A 4 -27.20 -8.07 -3.40
CA ASN A 4 -25.94 -7.53 -3.97
C ASN A 4 -25.98 -7.51 -5.50
N ASP A 5 -27.05 -6.92 -6.05
CA ASP A 5 -27.33 -6.80 -7.49
C ASP A 5 -27.54 -8.12 -8.26
N ILE A 6 -27.61 -9.26 -7.57
CA ILE A 6 -27.96 -10.56 -8.16
C ILE A 6 -29.44 -10.85 -7.90
N ASN A 7 -30.22 -11.02 -8.97
CA ASN A 7 -31.60 -11.47 -8.89
C ASN A 7 -31.64 -12.99 -8.65
N LEU A 8 -32.23 -13.38 -7.51
CA LEU A 8 -32.38 -14.78 -7.09
C LEU A 8 -33.84 -15.25 -7.11
N SER A 9 -34.72 -14.53 -7.80
CA SER A 9 -36.16 -14.87 -7.85
C SER A 9 -36.44 -16.19 -8.56
N HIS A 10 -35.50 -16.67 -9.37
CA HIS A 10 -35.57 -17.94 -10.09
C HIS A 10 -34.92 -19.10 -9.34
N VAL A 11 -34.26 -18.82 -8.21
CA VAL A 11 -33.51 -19.83 -7.45
C VAL A 11 -34.46 -20.63 -6.56
N GLN A 12 -34.31 -21.96 -6.59
CA GLN A 12 -35.04 -22.90 -5.79
C GLN A 12 -34.78 -22.66 -4.30
N GLN A 13 -35.88 -22.67 -3.53
CA GLN A 13 -35.86 -22.63 -2.08
C GLN A 13 -36.48 -23.88 -1.48
N ASN A 14 -35.92 -24.34 -0.36
CA ASN A 14 -36.52 -25.41 0.42
C ASN A 14 -37.55 -24.86 1.44
N SER A 15 -38.18 -25.75 2.21
CA SER A 15 -39.17 -25.39 3.22
C SER A 15 -38.63 -24.54 4.39
N ARG A 16 -37.30 -24.41 4.52
CA ARG A 16 -36.62 -23.55 5.49
C ARG A 16 -36.21 -22.20 4.92
N HIS A 17 -36.61 -21.89 3.67
CA HIS A 17 -36.20 -20.68 2.94
C HIS A 17 -34.68 -20.62 2.66
N GLU A 18 -34.03 -21.77 2.58
CA GLU A 18 -32.63 -21.88 2.14
C GLU A 18 -32.57 -22.01 0.62
N TYR A 19 -31.55 -21.41 0.01
CA TYR A 19 -31.35 -21.34 -1.44
C TYR A 19 -30.48 -22.48 -1.93
N TYR A 20 -30.78 -23.03 -3.11
CA TYR A 20 -29.95 -24.08 -3.69
C TYR A 20 -28.62 -23.52 -4.23
N LEU A 21 -27.50 -24.01 -3.71
CA LEU A 21 -26.15 -23.46 -3.99
C LEU A 21 -25.83 -23.37 -5.48
N ASN A 22 -26.09 -24.42 -6.26
CA ASN A 22 -25.71 -24.44 -7.68
C ASN A 22 -26.47 -23.37 -8.48
N GLU A 23 -27.74 -23.17 -8.19
CA GLU A 23 -28.55 -22.13 -8.85
C GLU A 23 -28.16 -20.73 -8.39
N VAL A 24 -27.72 -20.55 -7.13
CA VAL A 24 -27.13 -19.28 -6.69
C VAL A 24 -25.84 -18.99 -7.45
N LEU A 25 -24.97 -19.98 -7.62
CA LEU A 25 -23.72 -19.84 -8.37
C LEU A 25 -23.98 -19.55 -9.87
N GLU A 26 -24.97 -20.21 -10.47
CA GLU A 26 -25.39 -19.95 -11.84
C GLU A 26 -25.95 -18.53 -11.99
N ALA A 27 -26.80 -18.10 -11.05
CA ALA A 27 -27.33 -16.73 -11.03
C ALA A 27 -26.22 -15.68 -10.94
N ILE A 28 -25.19 -15.93 -10.11
CA ILE A 28 -23.99 -15.09 -10.02
C ILE A 28 -23.23 -15.11 -11.34
N HIS A 29 -23.00 -16.28 -11.95
CA HIS A 29 -22.26 -16.41 -13.20
C HIS A 29 -22.92 -15.63 -14.34
N VAL A 30 -24.23 -15.76 -14.49
CA VAL A 30 -25.00 -15.12 -15.58
C VAL A 30 -25.08 -13.60 -15.41
N GLN A 31 -25.25 -13.11 -14.18
CA GLN A 31 -25.46 -11.68 -13.93
C GLN A 31 -24.18 -10.92 -13.63
N ARG A 32 -23.15 -11.61 -13.12
CA ARG A 32 -21.89 -11.02 -12.68
C ARG A 32 -20.74 -12.02 -12.80
N GLU A 33 -20.36 -12.29 -14.04
CA GLU A 33 -19.30 -13.24 -14.39
C GLU A 33 -17.99 -13.00 -13.62
N GLU A 34 -17.58 -11.75 -13.46
CA GLU A 34 -16.39 -11.33 -12.70
C GLU A 34 -16.40 -11.78 -11.23
N ALA A 35 -17.57 -11.93 -10.62
CA ALA A 35 -17.72 -12.35 -9.23
C ALA A 35 -17.80 -13.87 -9.06
N TYR A 36 -18.02 -14.60 -10.17
CA TYR A 36 -18.22 -16.05 -10.13
C TYR A 36 -17.04 -16.80 -9.54
N GLN A 37 -15.81 -16.46 -9.93
CA GLN A 37 -14.63 -17.18 -9.45
C GLN A 37 -14.46 -17.03 -7.93
N ALA A 38 -14.69 -15.83 -7.38
CA ALA A 38 -14.62 -15.58 -5.95
C ALA A 38 -15.74 -16.32 -5.20
N ALA A 39 -16.97 -16.27 -5.72
CA ALA A 39 -18.12 -16.99 -5.17
C ALA A 39 -17.90 -18.52 -5.21
N PHE A 40 -17.38 -19.05 -6.32
CA PHE A 40 -17.09 -20.47 -6.46
C PHE A 40 -16.07 -20.96 -5.42
N LEU A 41 -14.99 -20.21 -5.19
CA LEU A 41 -13.99 -20.54 -4.17
C LEU A 41 -14.58 -20.53 -2.76
N GLU A 42 -15.39 -19.52 -2.41
CA GLU A 42 -16.07 -19.47 -1.11
C GLU A 42 -17.09 -20.61 -0.94
N SER A 43 -17.74 -21.03 -2.03
CA SER A 43 -18.74 -22.10 -1.99
C SER A 43 -18.20 -23.47 -1.65
N GLN A 44 -16.89 -23.71 -1.82
CA GLN A 44 -16.26 -25.01 -1.51
C GLN A 44 -16.37 -25.41 -0.03
N GLN A 45 -16.65 -24.44 0.85
CA GLN A 45 -16.81 -24.66 2.30
C GLN A 45 -18.28 -24.70 2.73
N LEU A 46 -19.21 -24.52 1.79
CA LEU A 46 -20.64 -24.40 2.06
C LEU A 46 -21.40 -25.70 1.75
N GLN A 47 -22.59 -25.80 2.33
CA GLN A 47 -23.51 -26.91 2.08
C GLN A 47 -24.35 -26.66 0.81
N HIS A 48 -25.06 -27.70 0.34
CA HIS A 48 -25.92 -27.61 -0.84
C HIS A 48 -27.10 -26.63 -0.69
N TRP A 49 -27.57 -26.41 0.53
CA TRP A 49 -28.63 -25.46 0.86
C TRP A 49 -28.03 -24.33 1.68
N LEU A 50 -28.23 -23.10 1.21
CA LEU A 50 -27.62 -21.89 1.74
C LEU A 50 -28.66 -21.06 2.48
N SER A 51 -28.34 -20.69 3.71
CA SER A 51 -29.03 -19.62 4.40
C SER A 51 -28.87 -18.28 3.67
N LEU A 52 -29.75 -17.33 3.97
CA LEU A 52 -29.66 -15.97 3.44
C LEU A 52 -28.30 -15.30 3.74
N GLU A 53 -27.69 -15.61 4.89
CA GLU A 53 -26.37 -15.09 5.26
C GLU A 53 -25.25 -15.64 4.37
N GLU A 54 -25.31 -16.94 4.05
CA GLU A 54 -24.35 -17.59 3.15
C GLU A 54 -24.49 -17.08 1.71
N VAL A 55 -25.73 -16.86 1.23
CA VAL A 55 -25.97 -16.24 -0.08
C VAL A 55 -25.42 -14.81 -0.12
N ASN A 56 -25.65 -14.01 0.93
CA ASN A 56 -25.05 -12.68 1.05
C ASN A 56 -23.52 -12.75 1.05
N ARG A 57 -22.93 -13.77 1.68
CA ARG A 57 -21.49 -13.97 1.69
C ARG A 57 -20.95 -14.26 0.30
N LEU A 58 -21.55 -15.18 -0.45
CA LEU A 58 -21.15 -15.53 -1.81
C LEU A 58 -21.27 -14.34 -2.77
N THR A 59 -22.41 -13.65 -2.75
CA THR A 59 -22.68 -12.52 -3.65
C THR A 59 -21.81 -11.29 -3.34
N SER A 60 -21.31 -11.15 -2.10
CA SER A 60 -20.39 -10.07 -1.70
C SER A 60 -18.90 -10.47 -1.70
N ALA A 61 -18.57 -11.73 -1.99
CA ALA A 61 -17.19 -12.24 -1.89
C ALA A 61 -16.22 -11.46 -2.78
N PHE A 62 -16.64 -11.18 -4.01
CA PHE A 62 -15.85 -10.42 -4.97
C PHE A 62 -15.62 -8.97 -4.51
N ASP A 63 -16.66 -8.28 -4.04
CA ASP A 63 -16.54 -6.90 -3.57
C ASP A 63 -15.63 -6.81 -2.35
N LYS A 64 -15.76 -7.74 -1.40
CA LYS A 64 -14.86 -7.84 -0.24
C LYS A 64 -13.42 -8.11 -0.63
N GLN A 65 -13.18 -8.94 -1.65
CA GLN A 65 -11.84 -9.20 -2.15
C GLN A 65 -11.24 -7.95 -2.78
N LYS A 66 -12.02 -7.24 -3.63
CA LYS A 66 -11.61 -6.00 -4.27
C LYS A 66 -11.33 -4.89 -3.26
N GLU A 67 -12.17 -4.76 -2.24
CA GLU A 67 -11.97 -3.79 -1.17
C GLU A 67 -10.71 -4.09 -0.37
N LYS A 68 -10.46 -5.37 0.00
CA LYS A 68 -9.23 -5.78 0.68
C LYS A 68 -7.98 -5.45 -0.14
N GLN A 69 -8.01 -5.72 -1.45
CA GLN A 69 -6.92 -5.38 -2.36
C GLN A 69 -6.69 -3.86 -2.42
N ALA A 70 -7.74 -3.08 -2.62
CA ALA A 70 -7.65 -1.62 -2.64
C ALA A 70 -7.11 -1.05 -1.31
N GLN A 71 -7.56 -1.58 -0.17
CA GLN A 71 -7.04 -1.18 1.14
C GLN A 71 -5.57 -1.54 1.32
N GLN A 72 -5.12 -2.71 0.85
CA GLN A 72 -3.71 -3.10 0.89
C GLN A 72 -2.84 -2.20 0.02
N GLU A 73 -3.26 -1.92 -1.21
CA GLU A 73 -2.56 -1.01 -2.12
C GLU A 73 -2.48 0.40 -1.52
N GLN A 74 -3.57 0.90 -0.95
CA GLN A 74 -3.59 2.23 -0.32
C GLN A 74 -2.66 2.28 0.89
N ARG A 75 -2.63 1.23 1.72
CA ARG A 75 -1.69 1.12 2.85
C ARG A 75 -0.26 1.10 2.36
N GLN A 76 0.06 0.33 1.33
CA GLN A 76 1.41 0.28 0.75
C GLN A 76 1.84 1.63 0.18
N LYS A 77 0.98 2.30 -0.61
CA LYS A 77 1.24 3.66 -1.12
C LYS A 77 1.49 4.64 0.01
N SER A 78 0.62 4.68 1.01
CA SER A 78 0.80 5.59 2.16
C SER A 78 2.06 5.29 2.98
N ALA A 79 2.45 4.01 3.11
CA ALA A 79 3.70 3.63 3.77
C ALA A 79 4.92 4.04 2.95
N GLN A 80 4.84 3.90 1.62
CA GLN A 80 5.91 4.31 0.71
C GLN A 80 6.06 5.84 0.66
N GLU A 81 4.96 6.59 0.63
CA GLU A 81 4.96 8.05 0.73
C GLU A 81 5.54 8.51 2.06
N ARG A 82 5.13 7.90 3.18
CA ARG A 82 5.73 8.18 4.50
C ARG A 82 7.23 7.90 4.53
N HIS A 83 7.67 6.83 3.88
CA HIS A 83 9.09 6.51 3.79
C HIS A 83 9.84 7.54 2.95
N GLN A 84 9.32 7.90 1.77
CA GLN A 84 9.92 8.92 0.91
C GLN A 84 10.00 10.29 1.60
N ASN A 85 8.96 10.68 2.34
CA ASN A 85 8.93 11.95 3.05
C ASN A 85 10.02 12.05 4.13
N LYS A 86 10.40 10.91 4.71
CA LYS A 86 11.46 10.84 5.73
C LYS A 86 12.87 10.79 5.15
N LEU A 87 13.04 10.67 3.84
CA LEU A 87 14.39 10.61 3.26
C LEU A 87 15.07 11.97 3.32
N LEU A 88 16.18 12.03 4.05
CA LEU A 88 17.05 13.19 4.08
C LEU A 88 17.76 13.34 2.74
N SER A 89 17.70 14.52 2.17
CA SER A 89 18.29 14.87 0.88
C SER A 89 19.18 16.08 1.01
N VAL A 90 20.21 16.12 0.17
CA VAL A 90 21.17 17.22 0.09
C VAL A 90 21.15 17.79 -1.32
N GLN A 91 20.83 19.07 -1.44
CA GLN A 91 20.87 19.82 -2.68
C GLN A 91 22.09 20.73 -2.71
N PHE A 92 22.85 20.69 -3.80
CA PHE A 92 24.01 21.53 -4.06
C PHE A 92 24.07 21.86 -5.56
N GLY A 93 24.08 23.16 -5.89
CA GLY A 93 23.86 23.61 -7.26
C GLY A 93 22.51 23.12 -7.81
N GLU A 94 22.53 22.53 -9.01
CA GLU A 94 21.35 21.92 -9.65
C GLU A 94 21.13 20.45 -9.27
N ARG A 95 22.01 19.86 -8.44
CA ARG A 95 21.96 18.45 -8.07
C ARG A 95 21.29 18.27 -6.72
N THR A 96 20.48 17.22 -6.61
CA THR A 96 19.92 16.73 -5.35
C THR A 96 20.30 15.27 -5.19
N MET A 97 20.83 14.91 -4.03
CA MET A 97 21.17 13.54 -3.68
C MET A 97 20.44 13.15 -2.41
N THR A 98 19.80 11.99 -2.44
CA THR A 98 19.14 11.41 -1.28
C THR A 98 20.15 10.58 -0.48
N LEU A 99 20.06 10.67 0.84
CA LEU A 99 20.84 9.93 1.81
C LEU A 99 19.96 8.82 2.40
N PHE A 100 19.65 8.93 3.69
CA PHE A 100 18.98 7.93 4.50
C PHE A 100 17.69 8.48 5.12
N THR A 101 16.95 7.61 5.81
CA THR A 101 15.73 8.00 6.53
C THR A 101 16.09 8.80 7.78
N PHE A 102 15.49 9.98 7.93
CA PHE A 102 15.67 10.86 9.08
C PHE A 102 14.31 11.37 9.55
N ASP A 103 13.95 11.01 10.78
CA ASP A 103 12.59 11.23 11.31
C ASP A 103 12.30 12.69 11.71
N GLN A 104 13.33 13.53 11.85
CA GLN A 104 13.15 14.93 12.23
C GLN A 104 13.05 15.80 10.99
N ALA A 105 12.05 16.70 10.96
CA ALA A 105 11.91 17.67 9.88
C ALA A 105 13.17 18.53 9.74
N MET A 106 13.73 18.57 8.54
CA MET A 106 14.93 19.30 8.22
C MET A 106 14.68 20.12 6.95
N ASN A 107 15.09 21.38 6.96
CA ASN A 107 15.15 22.23 5.78
C ASN A 107 16.07 23.41 6.08
N GLN A 108 17.37 23.18 5.98
CA GLN A 108 18.39 24.14 6.39
C GLN A 108 19.44 24.32 5.29
N MET A 109 19.83 25.58 5.08
CA MET A 109 21.05 25.92 4.34
C MET A 109 22.22 25.85 5.29
N MET A 110 23.25 25.08 4.94
CA MET A 110 24.45 24.94 5.76
C MET A 110 25.70 24.84 4.88
N SER A 111 26.85 25.17 5.46
CA SER A 111 28.15 24.92 4.86
C SER A 111 28.50 23.42 4.89
N VAL A 112 29.48 23.03 4.07
CA VAL A 112 29.98 21.64 4.08
C VAL A 112 30.55 21.25 5.45
N SER A 113 31.14 22.19 6.18
CA SER A 113 31.68 21.95 7.53
C SER A 113 30.57 21.70 8.55
N GLU A 114 29.52 22.52 8.54
CA GLU A 114 28.34 22.32 9.39
C GLU A 114 27.64 21.01 9.07
N PHE A 115 27.53 20.65 7.79
CA PHE A 115 26.98 19.36 7.39
C PHE A 115 27.79 18.17 7.93
N LYS A 116 29.13 18.23 7.89
CA LYS A 116 29.98 17.20 8.49
C LYS A 116 29.77 17.08 10.01
N GLN A 117 29.65 18.22 10.71
CA GLN A 117 29.36 18.23 12.14
C GLN A 117 27.99 17.64 12.45
N PHE A 118 26.98 17.98 11.64
CA PHE A 118 25.64 17.40 11.75
C PHE A 118 25.68 15.88 11.61
N ILE A 119 26.33 15.35 10.55
CA ILE A 119 26.49 13.90 10.36
C ILE A 119 27.19 13.24 11.55
N GLU A 120 28.26 13.84 12.07
CA GLU A 120 28.94 13.29 13.24
C GLU A 120 28.05 13.28 14.48
N SER A 121 27.20 14.30 14.67
CA SER A 121 26.25 14.37 15.80
C SER A 121 25.22 13.23 15.78
N ILE A 122 24.80 12.80 14.60
CA ILE A 122 23.82 11.71 14.42
C ILE A 122 24.47 10.37 14.09
N ARG A 123 25.80 10.28 14.07
CA ARG A 123 26.55 9.08 13.65
C ARG A 123 26.16 7.82 14.40
N HIS A 124 25.79 7.94 15.67
CA HIS A 124 25.33 6.83 16.51
C HIS A 124 23.99 6.22 16.05
N LEU A 125 23.23 6.93 15.22
CA LEU A 125 21.98 6.48 14.60
C LEU A 125 22.19 5.91 13.19
N LEU A 126 23.39 6.08 12.61
CA LEU A 126 23.67 5.73 11.22
C LEU A 126 24.30 4.35 11.11
N GLY A 127 23.83 3.56 10.15
CA GLY A 127 24.46 2.30 9.76
C GLY A 127 25.68 2.52 8.87
N VAL A 128 26.41 1.43 8.60
CA VAL A 128 27.58 1.45 7.70
C VAL A 128 27.21 1.99 6.31
N TYR A 129 26.07 1.56 5.77
CA TYR A 129 25.59 1.99 4.46
C TYR A 129 25.25 3.49 4.41
N ASP A 130 24.63 4.03 5.45
CA ASP A 130 24.29 5.47 5.55
C ASP A 130 25.56 6.34 5.56
N LEU A 131 26.61 5.85 6.24
CA LEU A 131 27.91 6.52 6.28
C LEU A 131 28.60 6.48 4.90
N GLU A 132 28.54 5.36 4.18
CA GLU A 132 29.07 5.26 2.81
C GLU A 132 28.37 6.22 1.85
N GLN A 133 27.03 6.28 1.89
CA GLN A 133 26.26 7.25 1.10
C GLN A 133 26.64 8.68 1.43
N THR A 134 26.81 8.99 2.71
CA THR A 134 27.21 10.33 3.16
C THR A 134 28.59 10.70 2.61
N GLN A 135 29.54 9.77 2.62
CA GLN A 135 30.86 9.99 2.01
C GLN A 135 30.76 10.23 0.50
N ALA A 136 29.93 9.48 -0.21
CA ALA A 136 29.71 9.68 -1.64
C ALA A 136 29.12 11.07 -1.94
N VAL A 137 28.16 11.54 -1.14
CA VAL A 137 27.59 12.89 -1.26
C VAL A 137 28.64 13.97 -0.98
N LEU A 138 29.43 13.82 0.09
CA LEU A 138 30.53 14.76 0.41
C LEU A 138 31.55 14.84 -0.74
N TYR A 139 31.86 13.72 -1.38
CA TYR A 139 32.73 13.68 -2.56
C TYR A 139 32.12 14.44 -3.74
N GLN A 140 30.83 14.24 -4.04
CA GLN A 140 30.14 14.95 -5.12
C GLN A 140 30.05 16.46 -4.87
N ILE A 141 29.80 16.88 -3.63
CA ILE A 141 29.81 18.30 -3.24
C ILE A 141 31.18 18.92 -3.53
N ALA A 142 32.26 18.23 -3.14
CA ALA A 142 33.63 18.69 -3.37
C ALA A 142 33.96 18.81 -4.86
N LEU A 143 33.55 17.84 -5.68
CA LEU A 143 33.70 17.90 -7.14
C LEU A 143 33.00 19.10 -7.77
N ASN A 144 31.81 19.46 -7.26
CA ASN A 144 31.03 20.60 -7.74
C ASN A 144 31.46 21.94 -7.10
N LYS A 145 32.50 21.94 -6.24
CA LYS A 145 33.04 23.12 -5.55
C LYS A 145 31.94 23.94 -4.83
N SER A 146 30.92 23.25 -4.33
CA SER A 146 29.79 23.89 -3.65
C SER A 146 30.11 24.11 -2.19
N ASN A 147 30.07 25.37 -1.74
CA ASN A 147 30.39 25.73 -0.36
C ASN A 147 29.15 25.84 0.53
N GLN A 148 27.97 25.95 -0.08
CA GLN A 148 26.68 25.93 0.59
C GLN A 148 25.82 24.82 0.00
N ILE A 149 25.16 24.10 0.90
CA ILE A 149 24.26 23.00 0.56
C ILE A 149 22.96 23.19 1.33
N ARG A 150 21.86 22.70 0.75
CA ARG A 150 20.58 22.61 1.44
C ARG A 150 20.38 21.17 1.89
N VAL A 151 20.13 20.95 3.16
CA VAL A 151 19.76 19.64 3.70
C VAL A 151 18.29 19.67 4.07
N PHE A 152 17.50 18.73 3.54
CA PHE A 152 16.06 18.74 3.73
C PHE A 152 15.41 17.36 3.66
N ASN A 153 14.22 17.23 4.24
CA ASN A 153 13.27 16.14 4.02
C ASN A 153 11.85 16.72 3.95
N HIS A 154 10.84 15.86 3.75
CA HIS A 154 9.43 16.25 3.59
C HIS A 154 8.54 15.70 4.71
N VAL A 155 9.11 15.47 5.90
CA VAL A 155 8.40 14.99 7.10
C VAL A 155 7.31 15.96 7.53
#